data_AF-A0A3D2K6P7-F1
#
_entry.id   AF-A0A3D2K6P7-F1
#
_cell.length_a   1.000
_cell.length_b   1.000
_cell.length_c   1.000
_cell.angle_alpha   90.00
_cell.angle_beta   90.00
_cell.angle_gamma   90.00
#
_symmetry.space_group_name_H-M   'P 1'
#
loop_
_entity.id
_entity.type
_entity.pdbx_description
1 polymer ?
#
loop_
_entity_poly.entity_id
_entity_poly.type
_entity_poly.pdbx_seq_one_letter_code
_entity_poly.pdbx_strand_id
1 'polypeptide(L)'
;MDQQHEINLQKEQWQTRLTLVDRARDLNDNHAWNEFTDYYAGFIRMVLMQLQAPLDDLEDLSQTILVKLWKNLSTVELDRDHARFRTWLGTIIRNTYYTHCSQ
;
A
#
# COMPACT_ATOMS: atom_id res chain seq x y z
N MET A 1 15.99 12.66 16.00
CA MET A 1 16.75 11.44 15.65
C MET A 1 15.84 10.65 14.73
N ASP A 2 15.75 11.12 13.49
CA ASP A 2 14.82 10.60 12.50
C ASP A 2 15.54 9.47 11.78
N GLN A 3 15.55 8.28 12.41
CA GLN A 3 15.88 7.06 11.70
C GLN A 3 14.75 6.83 10.70
N GLN A 4 14.89 7.44 9.52
CA GLN A 4 14.20 7.02 8.31
C GLN A 4 14.62 5.57 8.07
N HIS A 5 13.87 4.64 8.65
CA HIS A 5 13.96 3.24 8.29
C HIS A 5 13.54 3.18 6.82
N GLU A 6 14.53 3.11 5.92
CA GLU A 6 14.32 2.81 4.52
C GLU A 6 13.66 1.43 4.44
N ILE A 7 12.33 1.44 4.39
CA ILE A 7 11.53 0.26 4.07
C ILE A 7 12.08 -0.25 2.75
N ASN A 8 12.72 -1.41 2.76
CA ASN A 8 13.25 -2.01 1.56
C ASN A 8 12.07 -2.59 0.74
N LEU A 9 11.51 -1.74 -0.12
CA LEU A 9 10.43 -2.08 -1.06
C LEU A 9 10.91 -2.97 -2.22
N GLN A 10 12.18 -3.44 -2.21
CA GLN A 10 12.81 -4.19 -3.29
C GLN A 10 12.95 -5.69 -3.05
N LYS A 11 12.25 -6.29 -2.06
CA LYS A 11 12.17 -7.76 -2.00
C LYS A 11 11.67 -8.29 -3.36
N GLU A 12 12.47 -9.12 -4.01
CA GLU A 12 12.25 -9.68 -5.36
C GLU A 12 10.86 -10.33 -5.53
N GLN A 13 10.24 -10.74 -4.41
CA GLN A 13 8.89 -11.32 -4.34
C GLN A 13 7.73 -10.35 -4.66
N TRP A 14 7.94 -9.03 -4.62
CA TRP A 14 6.85 -8.03 -4.72
C TRP A 14 6.90 -7.21 -6.00
N GLN A 15 6.85 -7.83 -7.17
CA GLN A 15 6.83 -7.13 -8.46
C GLN A 15 5.58 -6.26 -8.66
N THR A 16 5.75 -4.99 -9.03
CA THR A 16 4.60 -4.12 -9.33
C THR A 16 3.87 -4.66 -10.55
N ARG A 17 2.61 -5.08 -10.38
CA ARG A 17 1.74 -5.54 -11.46
C ARG A 17 1.04 -4.35 -12.11
N LEU A 18 1.70 -3.63 -13.01
CA LEU A 18 1.16 -2.40 -13.62
C LEU A 18 -0.24 -2.58 -14.23
N THR A 19 -0.46 -3.66 -14.98
CA THR A 19 -1.78 -3.95 -15.58
C THR A 19 -2.86 -4.11 -14.51
N LEU A 20 -2.52 -4.70 -13.37
CA LEU A 20 -3.45 -4.85 -12.25
C LEU A 20 -3.72 -3.50 -11.56
N VAL A 21 -2.67 -2.69 -11.38
CA VAL A 21 -2.80 -1.32 -10.84
C VAL A 21 -3.70 -0.48 -11.74
N ASP A 22 -3.53 -0.57 -13.05
CA ASP A 22 -4.31 0.19 -14.02
C ASP A 22 -5.78 -0.27 -14.05
N ARG A 23 -6.04 -1.58 -14.08
CA ARG A 23 -7.40 -2.13 -13.99
C ARG A 23 -8.09 -1.77 -12.68
N ALA A 24 -7.36 -1.80 -11.56
CA ALA A 24 -7.91 -1.44 -10.25
C ALA A 24 -8.27 0.05 -10.11
N ARG A 25 -7.91 0.91 -11.08
CA ARG A 25 -8.40 2.30 -11.16
C ARG A 25 -9.84 2.38 -11.61
N ASP A 26 -10.30 1.43 -12.42
CA ASP A 26 -11.70 1.36 -12.80
C ASP A 26 -12.52 0.84 -11.61
N LEU A 27 -13.25 1.75 -10.97
CA LEU A 27 -14.10 1.43 -9.82
C LEU A 27 -15.22 0.44 -10.15
N ASN A 28 -15.50 0.18 -11.42
CA ASN A 28 -16.47 -0.82 -11.85
C ASN A 28 -15.86 -2.23 -11.97
N ASP A 29 -14.53 -2.36 -12.06
CA ASP A 29 -13.82 -3.65 -12.12
C ASP A 29 -13.56 -4.19 -10.71
N ASN A 30 -14.64 -4.64 -10.06
CA ASN A 30 -14.58 -5.27 -8.73
C ASN A 30 -13.64 -6.50 -8.69
N HIS A 31 -13.47 -7.19 -9.83
CA HIS A 31 -12.56 -8.34 -9.91
C HIS A 31 -11.10 -7.89 -9.82
N ALA A 32 -10.71 -6.87 -10.60
CA ALA A 32 -9.38 -6.28 -10.52
C ALA A 32 -9.10 -5.74 -9.12
N TRP A 33 -10.11 -5.18 -8.44
CA TRP A 33 -9.95 -4.75 -7.05
C TRP A 33 -9.68 -5.90 -6.08
N ASN A 34 -10.43 -7.00 -6.18
CA ASN A 34 -10.16 -8.18 -5.36
C ASN A 34 -8.75 -8.73 -5.61
N GLU A 35 -8.33 -8.84 -6.88
CA GLU A 35 -6.97 -9.27 -7.21
C GLU A 35 -5.91 -8.30 -6.68
N PHE A 36 -6.18 -6.99 -6.74
CA PHE A 36 -5.28 -5.95 -6.22
C PHE A 36 -5.13 -6.03 -4.71
N THR A 37 -6.25 -6.13 -3.98
CA THR A 37 -6.24 -6.21 -2.52
C THR A 37 -5.56 -7.48 -2.03
N ASP A 38 -5.82 -8.64 -2.64
CA ASP A 38 -5.17 -9.90 -2.31
C ASP A 38 -3.64 -9.82 -2.49
N TYR A 39 -3.21 -9.31 -3.65
CA TYR A 39 -1.79 -9.18 -3.98
C TYR A 39 -1.06 -8.20 -3.04
N TYR A 40 -1.62 -7.01 -2.81
CA TYR A 40 -0.94 -5.96 -2.06
C TYR A 40 -1.18 -6.02 -0.54
N ALA A 41 -2.18 -6.75 -0.04
CA ALA A 41 -2.37 -6.93 1.41
C ALA A 41 -1.14 -7.55 2.08
N GLY A 42 -0.54 -8.58 1.47
CA GLY A 42 0.69 -9.19 1.98
C GLY A 42 1.87 -8.22 2.02
N PHE A 43 2.00 -7.36 0.99
CA PHE A 43 3.00 -6.32 0.95
C PHE A 43 2.79 -5.26 2.05
N ILE A 44 1.56 -4.78 2.21
CA ILE A 44 1.19 -3.79 3.23
C ILE A 44 1.51 -4.33 4.62
N ARG A 45 1.09 -5.57 4.93
CA ARG A 45 1.39 -6.23 6.21
C ARG A 45 2.89 -6.36 6.44
N MET A 46 3.66 -6.75 5.42
CA MET A 46 5.13 -6.82 5.51
C MET A 46 5.75 -5.46 5.87
N VAL A 47 5.28 -4.37 5.24
CA VAL A 47 5.77 -3.02 5.54
C VAL A 47 5.37 -2.57 6.93
N LEU A 48 4.13 -2.82 7.37
CA LEU A 48 3.67 -2.50 8.72
C LEU A 48 4.47 -3.25 9.79
N MET A 49 4.82 -4.53 9.54
CA MET A 49 5.70 -5.28 10.43
C MET A 49 7.11 -4.69 10.50
N GLN A 50 7.64 -4.18 9.37
CA GLN A 50 8.92 -3.46 9.37
C GLN A 50 8.86 -2.13 10.14
N LEU A 51 7.69 -1.48 10.16
CA LEU A 51 7.41 -0.31 11.00
C LEU A 51 7.13 -0.66 12.47
N GLN A 52 7.25 -1.94 12.85
CA GLN A 52 6.96 -2.42 14.20
C GLN A 52 5.53 -2.12 14.66
N ALA A 53 4.56 -2.16 13.74
CA ALA A 53 3.14 -2.05 14.10
C ALA A 53 2.73 -3.20 15.06
N PRO A 54 1.94 -2.92 16.11
CA PRO A 54 1.39 -3.95 16.98
C PRO A 54 0.59 -4.98 16.18
N LEU A 55 0.65 -6.27 16.59
CA LEU A 55 -0.08 -7.33 15.91
C LEU A 55 -1.59 -7.12 15.95
N ASP A 56 -2.11 -6.55 17.05
CA ASP A 56 -3.52 -6.22 17.24
C ASP A 56 -4.01 -5.16 16.24
N ASP A 57 -3.14 -4.21 15.88
CA ASP A 57 -3.44 -3.14 14.93
C ASP A 57 -3.18 -3.53 13.47
N LEU A 58 -2.44 -4.62 13.23
CA LEU A 58 -1.95 -4.96 11.89
C LEU A 58 -3.10 -5.16 10.88
N GLU A 59 -4.17 -5.80 11.32
CA GLU A 59 -5.34 -6.06 10.47
C GLU A 59 -6.13 -4.78 10.19
N ASP A 60 -6.36 -3.95 11.21
CA ASP A 60 -7.09 -2.69 11.08
C ASP A 60 -6.32 -1.69 10.19
N LEU A 61 -5.02 -1.53 10.44
CA LEU A 61 -4.14 -0.70 9.61
C LEU A 61 -4.12 -1.20 8.17
N SER A 62 -4.02 -2.51 7.94
CA SER A 62 -4.06 -3.08 6.60
C SER A 62 -5.37 -2.74 5.89
N GLN A 63 -6.51 -2.91 6.55
CA GLN A 63 -7.82 -2.57 5.98
C GLN A 63 -7.96 -1.08 5.69
N THR A 64 -7.56 -0.23 6.64
CA THR A 64 -7.58 1.23 6.49
C THR A 64 -6.72 1.69 5.32
N ILE A 65 -5.54 1.10 5.14
CA ILE A 65 -4.67 1.38 4.00
C ILE A 65 -5.34 0.96 2.69
N LEU A 66 -5.91 -0.25 2.61
CA LEU A 66 -6.62 -0.72 1.40
C LEU A 66 -7.78 0.21 1.03
N VAL A 67 -8.56 0.69 2.01
CA VAL A 67 -9.64 1.66 1.78
C VAL A 67 -9.10 3.00 1.27
N LYS A 68 -7.97 3.47 1.82
CA LYS A 68 -7.30 4.68 1.31
C LYS A 68 -6.79 4.47 -0.12
N LEU A 69 -6.24 3.30 -0.43
CA LEU A 69 -5.83 2.98 -1.80
C LEU A 69 -7.01 3.05 -2.74
N TRP A 70 -8.16 2.42 -2.43
CA TRP A 70 -9.37 2.49 -3.25
C TRP A 70 -9.76 3.94 -3.60
N LYS A 71 -9.81 4.79 -2.57
CA LYS A 71 -10.22 6.19 -2.72
C LYS A 71 -9.25 7.03 -3.53
N ASN A 72 -7.94 6.79 -3.38
CA ASN A 72 -6.91 7.62 -4.02
C ASN A 72 -6.48 7.07 -5.38
N LEU A 73 -6.55 5.76 -5.60
CA LEU A 73 -6.03 5.10 -6.80
C LEU A 73 -6.76 5.57 -8.07
N SER A 74 -8.07 5.81 -7.97
CA SER A 74 -8.90 6.34 -9.07
C SER A 74 -8.60 7.80 -9.42
N THR A 75 -8.06 8.58 -8.49
CA THR A 75 -7.82 10.02 -8.67
C THR A 75 -6.34 10.37 -8.88
N VAL A 76 -5.42 9.49 -8.49
CA VAL A 76 -3.98 9.77 -8.52
C VAL A 76 -3.41 9.58 -9.92
N GLU A 77 -2.70 10.61 -10.41
CA GLU A 77 -1.87 10.51 -11.60
C GLU A 77 -0.59 9.74 -11.30
N LEU A 78 -0.68 8.41 -11.31
CA LEU A 78 0.49 7.54 -11.38
C LEU A 78 0.84 7.37 -12.86
N ASP A 79 1.95 7.96 -13.26
CA ASP A 79 2.66 7.56 -14.47
C ASP A 79 2.93 6.05 -14.45
N ARG A 80 3.08 5.44 -15.63
CA ARG A 80 3.32 3.98 -15.79
C ARG A 80 4.67 3.48 -15.23
N ASP A 81 5.35 4.29 -14.42
CA ASP A 81 6.63 3.95 -13.82
C ASP A 81 6.46 3.16 -12.51
N HIS A 82 7.14 2.00 -12.44
CA HIS A 82 7.05 1.07 -11.31
C HIS A 82 7.53 1.68 -9.98
N ALA A 83 8.55 2.55 -10.03
CA ALA A 83 9.14 3.16 -8.84
C ALA A 83 8.17 4.18 -8.22
N ARG A 84 7.38 4.87 -9.05
CA ARG A 84 6.38 5.84 -8.59
C ARG A 84 5.24 5.19 -7.80
N PHE A 85 4.70 4.06 -8.28
CA PHE A 85 3.63 3.36 -7.55
C PHE A 85 4.10 2.89 -6.16
N ARG A 86 5.26 2.23 -6.07
CA ARG A 86 5.77 1.72 -4.78
C ARG A 86 6.09 2.87 -3.82
N THR A 87 6.66 3.96 -4.32
CA THR A 87 6.96 5.16 -3.51
C THR A 87 5.68 5.80 -2.96
N TRP A 88 4.66 5.91 -3.81
CA TRP A 88 3.34 6.42 -3.42
C TRP A 88 2.67 5.50 -2.39
N LEU A 89 2.66 4.19 -2.63
CA LEU A 89 2.12 3.19 -1.70
C LEU A 89 2.83 3.24 -0.34
N GLY A 90 4.16 3.29 -0.34
CA GLY A 90 4.96 3.42 0.88
C GLY A 90 4.68 4.72 1.65
N THR A 91 4.33 5.81 0.95
CA THR A 91 3.89 7.06 1.57
C THR A 91 2.52 6.89 2.25
N ILE A 92 1.56 6.25 1.60
CA ILE A 92 0.23 5.98 2.19
C ILE A 92 0.33 5.10 3.44
N ILE A 93 1.15 4.04 3.39
CA ILE A 93 1.35 3.12 4.51
C ILE A 93 1.93 3.88 5.71
N ARG A 94 3.05 4.60 5.51
CA ARG A 94 3.72 5.37 6.57
C ARG A 94 2.79 6.43 7.17
N ASN A 95 2.14 7.23 6.33
CA ASN A 95 1.24 8.28 6.82
C ASN A 95 0.08 7.69 7.63
N THR A 96 -0.47 6.55 7.21
CA THR A 96 -1.55 5.88 7.95
C THR A 96 -1.07 5.35 9.29
N TYR A 97 0.08 4.68 9.32
CA TYR A 97 0.70 4.20 10.55
C TYR A 97 0.99 5.34 11.54
N TYR A 98 1.66 6.42 11.11
CA TYR A 98 1.98 7.53 12.00
C TYR A 98 0.73 8.30 12.47
N THR A 99 -0.31 8.37 11.65
CA THR A 99 -1.59 8.94 12.08
C THR A 99 -2.20 8.09 13.20
N HIS A 100 -2.22 6.77 13.03
CA HIS A 100 -2.74 5.84 14.04
C HIS A 100 -1.96 5.92 15.37
N CYS A 101 -0.63 6.00 15.32
CA CYS A 101 0.19 6.13 16.53
C CYS A 101 0.09 7.50 17.23
N SER A 102 -0.44 8.52 16.54
CA SER A 102 -0.62 9.87 17.09
C SER A 102 -2.02 10.12 17.65
N GLN A 103 -2.94 9.16 17.53
CA GLN A 103 -4.30 9.21 18.07
C GLN A 103 -4.34 8.70 19.52
#